data_AF-A0A7J3D528-F1
#
_entry.id   AF-A0A7J3D528-F1
#
_cell.length_a   1.000
_cell.length_b   1.000
_cell.length_c   1.000
_cell.angle_alpha   90.00
_cell.angle_beta   90.00
_cell.angle_gamma   90.00
#
_symmetry.space_group_name_H-M   'P 1'
#
loop_
_entity.id
_entity.type
_entity.pdbx_description
1 polymer ?
#
loop_
_entity_poly.entity_id
_entity_poly.type
_entity_poly.pdbx_seq_one_letter_code
_entity_poly.pdbx_strand_id
1 'polypeptide(L)'
;MKDHSPIDAKLLLKEAEASEHGEAYATLTRSSNYRIGVGVRISSSDTPSFFIEIIIYLCLGSVRADLSLLQKSLSCLKRLQARKYSISYQNDNCIICEKTLSIQNLYREYETANLLVKRCFE
;
A
#
# COMPACT_ATOMS: atom_id res chain seq x y z
N MET A 1 21.48 18.51 -0.91
CA MET A 1 21.02 17.28 -1.57
C MET A 1 19.56 17.48 -1.93
N LYS A 2 19.18 17.33 -3.20
CA LYS A 2 17.76 17.27 -3.56
C LYS A 2 17.25 15.91 -3.08
N ASP A 3 16.42 15.91 -2.06
CA ASP A 3 15.67 14.73 -1.63
C ASP A 3 14.83 14.26 -2.82
N HIS A 4 15.29 13.22 -3.50
CA HIS A 4 14.44 12.47 -4.40
C HIS A 4 13.58 11.57 -3.52
N SER A 5 12.48 12.14 -3.00
CA SER A 5 11.39 11.34 -2.45
C SER A 5 11.00 10.30 -3.52
N PRO A 6 10.87 9.01 -3.18
CA PRO A 6 10.45 7.96 -4.11
C PRO A 6 9.02 8.18 -4.63
N ILE A 7 8.30 9.16 -4.06
CA ILE A 7 6.92 9.49 -4.41
C ILE A 7 6.90 10.77 -5.24
N ASP A 8 6.61 10.66 -6.54
CA ASP A 8 6.29 11.81 -7.39
C ASP A 8 4.77 12.06 -7.38
N ALA A 9 4.32 12.80 -6.36
CA ALA A 9 2.89 13.11 -6.19
C ALA A 9 2.32 13.99 -7.31
N LYS A 10 3.17 14.78 -7.99
CA LYS A 10 2.73 15.62 -9.12
C LYS A 10 2.48 14.77 -10.35
N LEU A 11 3.38 13.82 -10.61
CA LEU A 11 3.18 12.85 -11.69
C LEU A 11 1.92 12.01 -11.46
N LEU A 12 1.75 11.47 -10.26
CA LEU A 12 0.55 10.69 -9.90
C LEU A 12 -0.74 11.49 -10.11
N LEU A 13 -0.77 12.77 -9.69
CA LEU A 13 -1.93 13.61 -9.88
C LEU A 13 -2.24 13.81 -11.37
N LYS A 14 -1.22 14.13 -12.17
CA LYS A 14 -1.36 14.31 -13.62
C LYS A 14 -1.84 13.03 -14.31
N GLU A 15 -1.35 11.87 -13.88
CA GLU A 15 -1.78 10.57 -14.39
C GLU A 15 -3.24 10.27 -14.03
N ALA A 16 -3.66 10.59 -12.81
CA ALA A 16 -5.05 10.39 -12.38
C ALA A 16 -6.01 11.31 -13.14
N GLU A 17 -5.64 12.58 -13.34
CA GLU A 17 -6.39 13.56 -14.16
C GLU A 17 -6.55 13.08 -15.62
N ALA A 18 -5.57 12.37 -16.15
CA ALA A 18 -5.60 11.82 -17.51
C ALA A 18 -6.27 10.43 -17.59
N SER A 19 -6.58 9.80 -16.46
CA SER A 19 -7.15 8.45 -16.42
C SER A 19 -8.68 8.46 -16.54
N GLU A 20 -9.24 7.43 -17.17
CA GLU A 20 -10.70 7.27 -17.29
C GLU A 20 -11.40 7.11 -15.93
N HIS A 21 -10.71 6.56 -14.94
CA HIS A 21 -11.26 6.25 -13.62
C HIS A 21 -10.90 7.26 -12.54
N GLY A 22 -10.19 8.34 -12.89
CA GLY A 22 -9.70 9.33 -11.93
C GLY A 22 -8.71 8.75 -10.92
N GLU A 23 -7.98 7.68 -11.25
CA GLU A 23 -7.05 7.00 -10.35
C GLU A 23 -5.71 6.73 -11.02
N ALA A 24 -4.63 6.98 -10.28
CA ALA A 24 -3.28 6.58 -10.65
C ALA A 24 -2.58 5.90 -9.46
N TYR A 25 -1.66 5.00 -9.78
CA TYR A 25 -0.99 4.15 -8.81
C TYR A 25 0.46 3.86 -9.20
N ALA A 26 1.38 3.99 -8.23
CA ALA A 26 2.78 3.62 -8.38
C ALA A 26 3.17 2.59 -7.31
N THR A 27 3.78 1.49 -7.75
CA THR A 27 4.43 0.52 -6.85
C THR A 27 5.80 1.04 -6.44
N LEU A 28 6.06 1.12 -5.13
CA LEU A 28 7.33 1.61 -4.60
C LEU A 28 8.19 0.50 -4.00
N THR A 29 7.55 -0.51 -3.38
CA THR A 29 8.24 -1.67 -2.83
C THR A 29 7.55 -2.94 -3.31
N ARG A 30 8.37 -3.91 -3.74
CA ARG A 30 7.90 -5.24 -4.14
C ARG A 30 8.79 -6.30 -3.51
N SER A 31 8.16 -7.23 -2.81
CA SER A 31 8.76 -8.42 -2.23
C SER A 31 7.95 -9.66 -2.67
N SER A 32 8.44 -10.85 -2.34
CA SER A 32 7.67 -12.08 -2.57
C SER A 32 6.39 -12.11 -1.73
N ASN A 33 6.44 -11.62 -0.48
CA ASN A 33 5.35 -11.75 0.48
C ASN A 33 4.44 -10.52 0.55
N TYR A 34 4.87 -9.40 -0.02
CA TYR A 34 4.10 -8.16 0.04
C TYR A 34 4.44 -7.18 -1.09
N ARG A 35 3.54 -6.22 -1.33
CA ARG A 35 3.73 -5.05 -2.19
C ARG A 35 3.31 -3.79 -1.44
N ILE A 36 4.01 -2.69 -1.61
CA ILE A 36 3.60 -1.37 -1.14
C ILE A 36 3.57 -0.42 -2.33
N GLY A 37 2.43 0.23 -2.52
CA GLY A 37 2.26 1.28 -3.49
C GLY A 37 1.56 2.49 -2.90
N VAL A 38 1.60 3.55 -3.68
CA VAL A 38 0.92 4.81 -3.41
C VAL A 38 0.04 5.12 -4.60
N GLY A 39 -1.11 5.71 -4.34
CA GLY A 39 -1.96 6.20 -5.41
C GLY A 39 -2.68 7.46 -5.03
N VAL A 40 -3.40 7.98 -6.00
CA VAL A 40 -4.28 9.13 -5.85
C VAL A 40 -5.58 8.85 -6.58
N ARG A 41 -6.70 9.22 -5.96
CA ARG A 41 -8.04 9.19 -6.54
C ARG A 41 -8.60 10.59 -6.60
N ILE A 42 -9.18 10.96 -7.71
CA ILE A 42 -9.92 12.19 -7.92
C ILE A 42 -11.39 11.80 -7.91
N SER A 43 -12.08 12.11 -6.81
CA SER A 43 -13.53 11.94 -6.73
C SER A 43 -14.24 13.00 -7.57
N SER A 44 -15.54 12.83 -7.81
CA SER A 44 -16.41 13.79 -8.50
C SER A 44 -16.44 15.21 -7.90
N SER A 45 -15.84 15.39 -6.72
CA SER A 45 -15.64 16.69 -6.06
C SER A 45 -14.31 17.37 -6.43
N ASP A 46 -13.59 16.88 -7.45
CA ASP A 46 -12.29 17.36 -7.97
C ASP A 46 -11.19 17.52 -6.91
N THR A 47 -11.36 16.89 -5.75
CA THR A 47 -10.40 16.97 -4.65
C THR A 47 -9.57 15.68 -4.65
N PRO A 48 -8.25 15.76 -4.91
CA PRO A 48 -7.41 14.58 -4.93
C PRO A 48 -7.25 14.01 -3.52
N SER A 49 -7.35 12.69 -3.43
CA SER A 49 -7.23 11.90 -2.21
C SER A 49 -6.12 10.88 -2.39
N PHE A 50 -5.01 11.05 -1.66
CA PHE A 50 -3.88 10.14 -1.74
C PHE A 50 -4.09 8.93 -0.82
N PHE A 51 -3.52 7.80 -1.19
CA PHE A 51 -3.57 6.60 -0.38
C PHE A 51 -2.28 5.79 -0.44
N ILE A 52 -2.03 5.02 0.61
CA ILE A 52 -1.03 3.95 0.62
C ILE A 52 -1.79 2.62 0.58
N GLU A 53 -1.39 1.76 -0.34
CA GLU A 53 -1.85 0.39 -0.45
C GLU A 53 -0.72 -0.57 -0.07
N ILE A 54 -1.03 -1.54 0.79
CA ILE A 54 -0.14 -2.64 1.14
C ILE A 54 -0.88 -3.93 0.80
N ILE A 55 -0.32 -4.72 -0.11
CA ILE A 55 -0.83 -6.05 -0.44
C ILE A 55 0.03 -7.06 0.30
N ILE A 56 -0.61 -7.96 1.07
CA ILE A 56 0.03 -9.09 1.74
C ILE A 56 -0.45 -10.38 1.08
N TYR A 57 0.48 -11.17 0.55
CA TYR A 57 0.18 -12.45 -0.08
C TYR A 57 0.16 -13.56 0.98
N LEU A 58 -0.94 -14.31 1.04
CA LEU A 58 -1.12 -15.37 2.04
C LEU A 58 -0.60 -16.73 1.57
N CYS A 59 -0.67 -17.00 0.26
CA CYS A 59 -0.19 -18.22 -0.38
C CYS A 59 0.35 -17.92 -1.78
N LEU A 60 1.66 -18.10 -1.99
CA LEU A 60 2.32 -17.88 -3.29
C LEU A 60 2.24 -19.13 -4.19
N GLY A 61 1.03 -19.63 -4.44
CA GLY A 61 0.83 -20.83 -5.27
C GLY A 61 1.31 -22.14 -4.64
N SER A 62 1.66 -22.14 -3.36
CA SER A 62 1.94 -23.36 -2.61
C SER A 62 0.64 -24.12 -2.32
N VAL A 63 0.64 -25.44 -2.56
CA VAL A 63 -0.47 -26.34 -2.20
C VAL A 63 -0.56 -26.53 -0.68
N ARG A 64 0.52 -26.24 0.06
CA ARG A 64 0.58 -26.36 1.52
C ARG A 64 0.56 -24.99 2.19
N ALA A 65 -0.22 -24.87 3.25
CA ALA A 65 -0.22 -23.68 4.09
C ALA A 65 1.13 -23.51 4.79
N ASP A 66 1.75 -22.33 4.62
CA ASP A 66 2.92 -21.93 5.38
C ASP A 66 2.46 -21.22 6.66
N LEU A 67 2.47 -21.96 7.78
CA LEU A 67 2.03 -21.43 9.08
C LEU A 67 2.90 -20.27 9.58
N SER A 68 4.20 -20.25 9.23
CA SER A 68 5.12 -19.17 9.60
C SER A 68 4.77 -17.89 8.82
N LEU A 69 4.50 -18.01 7.52
CA LEU A 69 4.03 -16.89 6.71
C LEU A 69 2.69 -16.36 7.24
N LEU A 70 1.72 -17.24 7.53
CA LEU A 70 0.42 -16.85 8.06
C LEU A 70 0.54 -16.12 9.41
N GLN A 71 1.43 -16.57 10.30
CA GLN A 71 1.69 -15.91 11.58
C GLN A 71 2.30 -14.52 11.39
N LYS A 72 3.29 -14.38 10.48
CA LYS A 72 3.89 -13.09 10.12
C LYS A 72 2.86 -12.13 9.51
N SER A 73 2.03 -12.62 8.59
CA SER A 73 0.94 -11.89 7.97
C SER A 73 -0.07 -11.39 9.01
N LEU A 74 -0.53 -12.26 9.91
CA LEU A 74 -1.45 -11.86 10.99
C LEU A 74 -0.85 -10.78 11.91
N SER A 75 0.44 -10.93 12.26
CA SER A 75 1.16 -9.93 13.06
C SER A 75 1.22 -8.57 12.36
N CYS A 76 1.55 -8.57 11.06
CA CYS A 76 1.59 -7.37 10.23
C CYS A 76 0.20 -6.70 10.16
N LEU A 77 -0.84 -7.47 9.86
CA LEU A 77 -2.22 -6.99 9.74
C LEU A 77 -2.72 -6.34 11.03
N LYS A 78 -2.46 -6.93 12.20
CA LYS A 78 -2.83 -6.33 13.49
C LYS A 78 -2.15 -4.97 13.69
N ARG A 79 -0.88 -4.84 13.28
CA ARG A 79 -0.15 -3.57 13.38
C ARG A 79 -0.69 -2.52 12.39
N LEU A 80 -1.01 -2.92 11.16
CA LEU A 80 -1.63 -2.02 10.17
C LEU A 80 -3.04 -1.58 10.61
N GLN A 81 -3.83 -2.48 11.17
CA GLN A 81 -5.14 -2.16 11.74
C GLN A 81 -5.04 -1.15 12.89
N ALA A 82 -4.08 -1.34 13.80
CA ALA A 82 -3.82 -0.39 14.89
C ALA A 82 -3.42 1.00 14.36
N ARG A 83 -2.81 1.05 13.17
CA ARG A 83 -2.49 2.29 12.43
C ARG A 83 -3.64 2.83 11.58
N LYS A 84 -4.84 2.27 11.69
CA LYS A 84 -6.05 2.69 10.97
C LYS A 84 -6.02 2.43 9.47
N TYR A 85 -5.29 1.42 9.01
CA TYR A 85 -5.50 0.88 7.68
C TYR A 85 -6.84 0.14 7.65
N SER A 86 -7.63 0.34 6.59
CA SER A 86 -8.70 -0.59 6.23
C SER A 86 -8.07 -1.91 5.81
N ILE A 87 -8.76 -3.01 6.06
CA ILE A 87 -8.29 -4.36 5.69
C ILE A 87 -9.41 -5.02 4.91
N SER A 88 -9.12 -5.43 3.69
CA SER A 88 -10.05 -6.14 2.82
C SER A 88 -9.40 -7.40 2.25
N TYR A 89 -10.19 -8.47 2.16
CA TYR A 89 -9.77 -9.70 1.50
C TYR A 89 -10.11 -9.58 0.01
N GLN A 90 -9.15 -9.86 -0.88
CA GLN A 90 -9.37 -9.97 -2.31
C GLN A 90 -9.25 -11.44 -2.75
N ASN A 91 -10.00 -11.81 -3.78
CA ASN A 91 -10.16 -13.19 -4.25
C ASN A 91 -8.84 -13.91 -4.63
N ASP A 92 -7.73 -13.18 -4.77
CA ASP A 92 -6.43 -13.66 -5.22
C ASP A 92 -5.47 -14.10 -4.10
N ASN A 93 -6.00 -14.67 -3.00
CA ASN A 93 -5.22 -15.09 -1.82
C ASN A 93 -4.35 -13.97 -1.22
N CYS A 94 -4.84 -12.73 -1.31
CA CYS A 94 -4.15 -11.57 -0.79
C CYS A 94 -5.07 -10.75 0.09
N ILE A 95 -4.46 -10.02 1.01
CA ILE A 95 -5.14 -9.03 1.83
C ILE A 95 -4.62 -7.66 1.41
N ILE A 96 -5.54 -6.77 1.08
CA ILE A 96 -5.26 -5.38 0.80
C ILE A 96 -5.45 -4.59 2.08
N CYS A 97 -4.44 -3.79 2.43
CA CYS A 97 -4.52 -2.82 3.49
C CYS A 97 -4.39 -1.43 2.88
N GLU A 98 -5.37 -0.56 3.09
CA GLU A 98 -5.36 0.79 2.51
C GLU A 98 -5.50 1.86 3.59
N LYS A 99 -4.80 2.98 3.41
CA LYS A 99 -4.99 4.18 4.22
C LYS A 99 -4.95 5.44 3.38
N THR A 100 -6.03 6.18 3.41
CA THR A 100 -6.15 7.51 2.81
C THR A 100 -5.44 8.56 3.66
N LEU A 101 -4.71 9.46 3.01
CA LEU A 101 -3.83 10.45 3.62
C LEU A 101 -3.85 11.75 2.82
N SER A 102 -3.45 12.83 3.48
CA SER A 102 -3.07 14.05 2.77
C SER A 102 -1.65 13.93 2.19
N ILE A 103 -1.36 14.71 1.15
CA ILE A 103 -0.04 14.74 0.51
C ILE A 103 1.10 15.05 1.51
N GLN A 104 0.86 15.88 2.53
CA GLN A 104 1.88 16.23 3.53
C GLN A 104 2.28 15.03 4.41
N ASN A 105 1.38 14.08 4.60
CA ASN A 105 1.61 12.89 5.44
C ASN A 105 2.02 11.66 4.64
N LEU A 106 1.86 11.68 3.32
CA LEU A 106 2.02 10.53 2.43
C LEU A 106 3.42 9.91 2.54
N TYR A 107 4.47 10.73 2.43
CA TYR A 107 5.86 10.25 2.50
C TYR A 107 6.20 9.66 3.87
N ARG A 108 5.86 10.37 4.95
CA ARG A 108 6.13 9.91 6.32
C ARG A 108 5.41 8.60 6.63
N GLU A 109 4.16 8.45 6.21
CA GLU A 109 3.43 7.22 6.42
C GLU A 109 3.98 6.08 5.54
N TYR A 110 4.40 6.36 4.31
CA TYR A 110 5.06 5.37 3.45
C TYR A 110 6.31 4.79 4.11
N GLU A 111 7.23 5.64 4.58
CA GLU A 111 8.45 5.17 5.26
C GLU A 111 8.11 4.35 6.52
N THR A 112 7.11 4.80 7.29
CA THR A 112 6.67 4.09 8.49
C THR A 112 6.06 2.72 8.16
N ALA A 113 5.20 2.67 7.14
CA ALA A 113 4.58 1.44 6.66
C ALA A 113 5.62 0.47 6.10
N ASN A 114 6.56 0.98 5.30
CA ASN A 114 7.66 0.19 4.73
C ASN A 114 8.50 -0.46 5.82
N LEU A 115 8.96 0.31 6.82
CA LEU A 115 9.72 -0.23 7.95
C LEU A 115 8.92 -1.24 8.78
N LEU A 116 7.62 -1.00 8.99
CA LEU A 116 6.74 -1.90 9.72
C LEU A 116 6.59 -3.24 9.00
N VAL A 117 6.29 -3.20 7.70
CA VAL A 117 6.09 -4.39 6.88
C VAL A 117 7.38 -5.18 6.75
N LYS A 118 8.51 -4.51 6.48
CA LYS A 118 9.84 -5.14 6.46
C LYS A 118 10.12 -5.92 7.73
N ARG A 119 9.96 -5.31 8.92
CA ARG A 119 10.15 -6.00 10.21
C ARG A 119 9.25 -7.23 10.44
N CYS A 120 8.20 -7.40 9.66
CA CYS A 120 7.34 -8.59 9.75
C CYS A 120 7.78 -9.71 8.83
N PHE A 121 8.40 -9.40 7.69
CA PHE A 121 8.69 -10.38 6.63
C PHE A 121 10.19 -10.61 6.37
N GLU A 122 11.05 -9.67 6.75
CA GLU A 122 12.52 -9.67 6.64
C GLU A 122 13.15 -9.73 8.03
#